data_AF-A0A351CHX9-F1
#
_entry.id   AF-A0A351CHX9-F1
#
_cell.length_a   1.000
_cell.length_b   1.000
_cell.length_c   1.000
_cell.angle_alpha   90.00
_cell.angle_beta   90.00
_cell.angle_gamma   90.00
#
_symmetry.space_group_name_H-M   'P 1'
#
loop_
_entity.id
_entity.type
_entity.pdbx_description
1 polymer ?
#
loop_
_entity_poly.entity_id
_entity_poly.type
_entity_poly.pdbx_seq_one_letter_code
_entity_poly.pdbx_strand_id
1 'polypeptide(L)' 'MSIQPKGEDLRRAVKWVSDERQFNPGKESKILIEEACTKFDLSPKDADFLLRYLLEKEQ' A
#
# COMPACT_ATOMS: atom_id res chain seq x y z
N MET A 1 -16.54 18.71 12.45
CA MET A 1 -16.24 18.24 11.08
C MET A 1 -14.92 17.49 11.16
N SER A 2 -14.95 16.16 11.26
CA SER A 2 -13.71 15.37 11.27
C SER A 2 -13.19 15.32 9.84
N ILE A 3 -12.26 16.21 9.55
CA ILE A 3 -11.48 16.20 8.32
C ILE A 3 -10.58 14.96 8.46
N GLN A 4 -11.07 13.78 8.10
CA GLN A 4 -10.17 12.65 7.93
C GLN A 4 -9.12 13.07 6.91
N PRO A 5 -7.83 13.09 7.27
CA PRO A 5 -6.81 13.57 6.36
C PRO A 5 -6.83 12.66 5.14
N LYS A 6 -7.13 13.22 3.96
CA LYS A 6 -7.13 12.50 2.68
C LYS A 6 -5.86 11.63 2.61
N GLY A 7 -6.03 10.31 2.49
CA GLY A 7 -4.92 9.34 2.42
C GLY A 7 -4.51 8.69 3.75
N GLU A 8 -5.38 8.60 4.75
CA GLU A 8 -5.13 7.75 5.93
C GLU A 8 -5.04 6.27 5.53
N ASP A 9 -5.95 5.81 4.69
CA ASP A 9 -5.99 4.44 4.18
C ASP A 9 -4.73 4.09 3.38
N LEU A 10 -4.26 5.01 2.54
CA LEU A 10 -3.00 4.88 1.82
C LEU A 10 -1.81 4.74 2.76
N ARG A 11 -1.72 5.56 3.81
CA ARG A 11 -0.63 5.45 4.80
C ARG A 11 -0.65 4.11 5.54
N ARG A 12 -1.84 3.63 5.89
CA ARG A 12 -2.02 2.33 6.54
C ARG A 12 -1.63 1.19 5.59
N ALA A 13 -2.00 1.27 4.32
CA ALA A 13 -1.61 0.34 3.27
C ALA A 13 -0.10 0.30 3.06
N VAL A 14 0.57 1.46 2.92
CA VAL A 14 2.03 1.53 2.78
C VAL A 14 2.73 0.85 3.95
N LYS A 15 2.30 1.15 5.18
CA LYS A 15 2.87 0.55 6.39
C LYS A 15 2.66 -0.96 6.41
N TRP A 16 1.45 -1.42 6.10
CA TRP A 16 1.11 -2.84 6.07
C TRP A 16 1.94 -3.59 5.01
N VAL A 17 2.02 -3.08 3.78
CA VAL A 17 2.83 -3.72 2.73
C VAL A 17 4.32 -3.76 3.09
N SER A 18 4.85 -2.70 3.70
CA SER A 18 6.25 -2.65 4.13
C SER A 18 6.56 -3.70 5.20
N ASP A 19 5.64 -3.89 6.14
CA ASP A 19 5.71 -4.91 7.19
C ASP A 19 5.64 -6.31 6.56
N GLU A 20 4.63 -6.54 5.71
CA GLU A 20 4.42 -7.81 5.03
C GLU A 20 5.61 -8.21 4.16
N ARG A 21 6.28 -7.24 3.53
CA ARG A 21 7.50 -7.44 2.74
C ARG A 21 8.72 -7.77 3.62
N GLN A 22 8.80 -7.18 4.82
CA GLN A 22 9.86 -7.48 5.78
C GLN A 22 9.70 -8.91 6.34
N PHE A 23 8.47 -9.33 6.61
CA PHE A 23 8.16 -10.68 7.11
C PHE A 23 8.13 -11.74 6.00
N ASN A 24 7.77 -11.36 4.77
CA ASN A 24 7.68 -12.24 3.61
C ASN A 24 8.42 -11.66 2.40
N PRO A 25 9.77 -11.68 2.38
CA PRO A 25 10.56 -11.13 1.28
C PRO A 25 10.37 -11.88 -0.05
N GLY A 26 9.77 -13.08 -0.03
CA GLY A 26 9.43 -13.85 -1.23
C GLY A 26 8.06 -13.51 -1.84
N LYS A 27 7.24 -12.67 -1.19
CA LYS A 27 5.97 -12.22 -1.78
C LYS A 27 6.24 -11.07 -2.75
N GLU A 28 5.69 -11.18 -3.95
CA GLU A 28 5.74 -10.11 -4.93
C GLU A 28 5.01 -8.85 -4.44
N SER A 29 5.62 -7.68 -4.68
CA SER A 29 5.06 -6.37 -4.36
C SER A 29 3.62 -6.21 -4.88
N LYS A 30 3.31 -6.75 -6.08
CA LYS A 30 1.96 -6.75 -6.68
C LYS A 30 0.91 -7.45 -5.79
N ILE A 31 1.22 -8.62 -5.26
CA ILE A 31 0.30 -9.37 -4.41
C ILE A 31 -0.01 -8.58 -3.14
N LEU A 32 1.03 -7.97 -2.54
CA LEU A 32 0.87 -7.13 -1.36
C LEU A 32 0.02 -5.88 -1.66
N ILE A 33 0.18 -5.29 -2.84
CA ILE A 33 -0.62 -4.13 -3.29
C ILE A 33 -2.09 -4.51 -3.47
N GLU A 34 -2.39 -5.65 -4.09
CA GLU A 34 -3.78 -6.12 -4.28
C GLU A 34 -4.47 -6.42 -2.94
N GLU A 35 -3.75 -7.09 -2.03
CA GLU A 35 -4.22 -7.35 -0.67
C GLU A 35 -4.47 -6.04 0.08
N ALA A 36 -3.54 -5.08 -0.02
CA ALA A 36 -3.70 -3.77 0.60
C ALA A 36 -4.87 -2.98 0.00
N CYS A 37 -5.06 -3.05 -1.32
CA CYS A 37 -6.17 -2.39 -2.01
C CYS A 37 -7.52 -2.92 -1.52
N THR A 38 -7.63 -4.23 -1.34
CA THR A 38 -8.83 -4.89 -0.82
C THR A 38 -9.03 -4.63 0.67
N LYS A 39 -7.95 -4.60 1.46
CA LYS A 39 -7.99 -4.45 2.92
C LYS A 39 -8.27 -3.01 3.37
N PHE A 40 -7.78 -2.03 2.63
CA PHE A 40 -7.87 -0.60 2.95
C PHE A 40 -8.82 0.16 2.03
N ASP A 41 -9.56 -0.53 1.15
CA ASP A 41 -10.50 0.08 0.20
C ASP A 41 -9.84 1.22 -0.60
N LEU A 42 -8.63 0.95 -1.10
CA LEU A 42 -7.85 1.97 -1.81
C LEU A 42 -8.53 2.32 -3.12
N SER A 43 -8.65 3.62 -3.38
CA SER A 43 -9.07 4.09 -4.71
C SER A 43 -8.01 3.74 -5.75
N PRO A 44 -8.36 3.62 -7.04
CA PRO A 44 -7.39 3.33 -8.11
C PRO A 44 -6.23 4.32 -8.17
N LYS A 45 -6.44 5.57 -7.72
CA LYS A 45 -5.38 6.57 -7.56
C LYS A 45 -4.39 6.23 -6.44
N ASP A 46 -4.89 5.77 -5.29
CA ASP A 46 -4.07 5.38 -4.15
C ASP A 46 -3.32 4.07 -4.43
N ALA A 47 -3.96 3.12 -5.10
CA ALA A 47 -3.31 1.88 -5.54
C ALA A 47 -2.16 2.14 -6.53
N ASP A 48 -2.35 3.04 -7.50
CA ASP A 48 -1.28 3.45 -8.43
C ASP A 48 -0.11 4.11 -7.68
N PHE A 49 -0.39 5.00 -6.73
CA PHE A 49 0.63 5.61 -5.89
C PHE A 49 1.39 4.56 -5.05
N LEU A 50 0.65 3.64 -4.41
CA LEU A 50 1.21 2.56 -3.60
C LEU A 50 2.17 1.70 -4.46
N LEU A 51 1.73 1.33 -5.66
CA LEU A 51 2.51 0.54 -6.61
C LEU A 51 3.77 1.28 -7.05
N ARG A 52 3.65 2.56 -7.43
CA ARG A 52 4.79 3.40 -7.81
C ARG A 52 5.79 3.52 -6.67
N TYR A 53 5.31 3.77 -5.46
CA TYR A 53 6.13 3.92 -4.26
C TYR A 53 6.93 2.64 -3.94
N LEU A 54 6.30 1.47 -4.09
CA LEU A 54 6.94 0.19 -3.80
C LEU A 54 7.92 -0.26 -4.89
N LEU A 55 7.60 0.00 -6.16
CA LEU A 55 8.51 -0.25 -7.29
C LEU A 55 9.74 0.66 -7.24
N GLU A 56 9.57 1.92 -6.84
CA GLU A 56 10.69 2.86 -6.70
C GLU A 56 11.64 2.48 -5.55
N LYS A 57 11.14 1.79 -4.51
CA LYS A 57 11.94 1.23 -3.41
C LYS A 57 12.72 -0.04 -3.78
N GLU A 58 12.48 -0.62 -4.96
CA GLU A 58 13.21 -1.81 -5.48
C GLU A 58 14.45 -1.47 -6.32
N GLN A 59 14.82 -0.19 -6.45
CA GLN A 59 16.01 0.27 -7.16
C GLN A 59 17.20 0.50 -6.25
#